data_AF-A0A372ERH0-F1
#
_entry.id   AF-A0A372ERH0-F1
#
_cell.length_a   1.000
_cell.length_b   1.000
_cell.length_c   1.000
_cell.angle_alpha   90.00
_cell.angle_beta   90.00
_cell.angle_gamma   90.00
#
_symmetry.space_group_name_H-M   'P 1'
#
loop_
_entity.id
_entity.type
_entity.pdbx_description
1 polymer ?
#
loop_
_entity_poly.entity_id
_entity_poly.type
_entity_poly.pdbx_seq_one_letter_code
_entity_poly.pdbx_strand_id
1 'polypeptide(L)' 'MIQKITLIESISRKTADQLHQYLMDFAEGTHRLFWVDNRAYVEVHAPSDAELLRREFPALVGGAARYDGGSFPW' A
#
# COMPACT_ATOMS: atom_id res chain seq x y z
N MET A 1 8.76 12.24 -0.21
CA MET A 1 8.27 12.03 1.17
C MET A 1 7.60 10.66 1.17
N ILE A 2 8.01 9.73 2.02
CA ILE A 2 7.45 8.37 1.98
C ILE A 2 6.01 8.43 2.49
N GLN A 3 5.05 7.99 1.67
CA GLN A 3 3.66 7.82 2.06
C GLN A 3 3.39 6.35 2.32
N LYS A 4 2.75 6.08 3.47
CA LYS A 4 2.31 4.74 3.86
C LYS A 4 0.82 4.60 3.59
N ILE A 5 0.46 3.57 2.86
CA ILE A 5 -0.90 3.26 2.47
C ILE A 5 -1.29 1.92 3.09
N THR A 6 -2.32 1.95 3.92
CA THR A 6 -2.87 0.73 4.52
C THR A 6 -3.90 0.12 3.59
N LEU A 7 -3.73 -1.16 3.28
CA LEU A 7 -4.70 -1.91 2.49
C LEU A 7 -5.81 -2.48 3.41
N ILE A 8 -6.93 -2.87 2.79
CA ILE A 8 -8.01 -3.55 3.51
C ILE A 8 -7.53 -4.84 4.19
N GLU A 9 -8.10 -5.16 5.35
CA GLU A 9 -7.69 -6.31 6.17
C GLU A 9 -7.94 -7.66 5.47
N SER A 10 -8.94 -7.71 4.59
CA SER A 10 -9.34 -8.92 3.87
C SER A 10 -8.67 -9.08 2.51
N ILE A 11 -7.62 -8.31 2.21
CA ILE A 11 -6.94 -8.43 0.92
C ILE A 11 -6.25 -9.80 0.81
N SER A 12 -6.51 -10.50 -0.30
CA SER A 12 -5.82 -11.77 -0.56
C SER A 12 -4.37 -11.51 -0.99
N ARG A 13 -3.47 -12.46 -0.73
CA ARG A 13 -2.07 -12.37 -1.21
C ARG A 13 -2.00 -12.18 -2.73
N LYS A 14 -2.83 -12.91 -3.48
CA LYS A 14 -2.92 -12.79 -4.93
C LYS A 14 -3.31 -11.37 -5.36
N THR A 15 -4.28 -10.76 -4.69
CA THR A 15 -4.70 -9.38 -4.98
C THR A 15 -3.60 -8.38 -4.64
N ALA A 16 -2.87 -8.60 -3.54
CA ALA A 16 -1.74 -7.76 -3.16
C ALA A 16 -0.59 -7.87 -4.18
N ASP A 17 -0.30 -9.08 -4.67
CA ASP A 17 0.71 -9.31 -5.72
C ASP A 17 0.31 -8.65 -7.04
N GLN A 18 -0.98 -8.70 -7.42
CA GLN A 18 -1.49 -7.98 -8.59
C GLN A 18 -1.37 -6.46 -8.44
N LEU A 19 -1.64 -5.94 -7.24
CA LEU A 19 -1.45 -4.51 -6.94
C LEU A 19 0.04 -4.13 -7.04
N HIS A 20 0.93 -4.99 -6.57
CA HIS A 20 2.37 -4.77 -6.69
C HIS A 20 2.84 -4.78 -8.14
N GLN A 21 2.34 -5.70 -8.97
CA GLN A 21 2.61 -5.70 -10.41
C GLN A 21 2.10 -4.42 -11.08
N TYR A 22 0.88 -3.98 -10.74
CA TYR A 22 0.34 -2.72 -11.23
C TYR A 22 1.26 -1.53 -10.88
N LEU A 23 1.75 -1.46 -9.64
CA LEU A 23 2.69 -0.41 -9.26
C LEU A 23 4.02 -0.50 -10.00
N MET A 24 4.50 -1.70 -10.33
CA MET A 24 5.72 -1.84 -11.16
C MET A 24 5.53 -1.29 -12.58
N ASP A 25 4.31 -1.38 -13.13
CA ASP A 25 4.02 -0.92 -14.49
C ASP A 25 3.69 0.59 -14.57
N PHE A 26 3.09 1.15 -13.50
CA PHE A 26 2.50 2.50 -13.54
C PHE A 26 3.06 3.49 -12.51
N ALA A 27 3.75 3.03 -11.46
CA ALA A 27 4.33 3.96 -10.48
C ALA A 27 5.60 4.61 -11.03
N GLU A 28 5.73 5.91 -10.78
CA GLU A 28 6.96 6.64 -11.14
C GLU A 28 8.04 6.48 -10.06
N GLY A 29 7.62 6.22 -8.82
CA GLY A 29 8.48 6.14 -7.65
C GLY A 29 8.77 4.71 -7.18
N THR A 30 9.79 4.62 -6.32
CA THR A 30 10.04 3.40 -5.55
C THR A 30 8.85 3.09 -4.65
N HIS A 31 8.39 1.86 -4.71
CA HIS A 31 7.29 1.37 -3.89
C HIS A 31 7.66 0.03 -3.26
N ARG A 32 7.01 -0.29 -2.14
CA ARG A 32 7.23 -1.52 -1.40
C ARG A 32 5.91 -2.06 -0.87
N LEU A 33 5.60 -3.30 -1.21
CA LEU A 33 4.53 -4.06 -0.58
C LEU A 33 5.10 -4.92 0.55
N PHE A 34 4.50 -4.88 1.73
CA PHE A 34 4.89 -5.74 2.86
C PHE A 34 3.69 -6.09 3.75
N TRP A 35 3.88 -7.11 4.60
CA TRP A 35 2.84 -7.65 5.47
C TRP A 35 3.25 -7.49 6.93
N VAL A 36 2.33 -7.02 7.78
CA VAL A 36 2.49 -6.94 9.24
C VAL A 36 1.19 -7.43 9.88
N ASP A 37 1.29 -8.37 10.82
CA ASP A 37 0.15 -8.95 11.54
C ASP A 37 -1.01 -9.39 10.63
N ASN A 38 -0.68 -10.08 9.54
CA ASN A 38 -1.63 -10.56 8.52
C ASN A 38 -2.35 -9.44 7.74
N ARG A 39 -1.77 -8.23 7.71
CA ARG A 39 -2.29 -7.08 6.98
C ARG A 39 -1.26 -6.53 6.00
N ALA A 40 -1.71 -6.18 4.80
CA ALA A 40 -0.84 -5.67 3.75
C ALA A 40 -0.73 -4.13 3.80
N TYR A 41 0.48 -3.66 3.54
CA TYR A 41 0.85 -2.25 3.51
C TYR A 41 1.61 -1.96 2.23
N VAL A 42 1.37 -0.78 1.66
CA VAL A 42 2.13 -0.25 0.53
C VAL A 42 2.83 1.03 0.97
N GLU A 43 4.14 1.05 0.84
CA GLU A 43 4.93 2.26 0.92
C GLU A 43 5.17 2.78 -0.49
N VAL A 44 4.93 4.07 -0.72
CA VAL A 44 5.24 4.76 -1.98
C VAL A 44 6.08 6.00 -1.69
N HIS A 45 7.09 6.25 -2.51
CA HIS A 45 7.97 7.41 -2.36
C HIS A 45 7.40 8.69 -3.00
N ALA A 46 6.61 8.54 -4.08
CA ALA A 46 6.02 9.66 -4.78
C ALA A 46 4.57 9.90 -4.33
N PRO A 47 4.17 11.17 -4.15
CA PRO A 47 2.79 11.48 -3.79
C PRO A 47 1.80 11.22 -4.93
N SER A 48 2.25 11.29 -6.19
CA SER A 48 1.48 10.91 -7.37
C SER A 48 1.07 9.43 -7.33
N ASP A 49 1.97 8.53 -6.92
CA ASP A 49 1.67 7.10 -6.79
C ASP A 49 0.63 6.83 -5.69
N ALA A 50 0.66 7.63 -4.61
CA ALA A 50 -0.33 7.53 -3.55
C ALA A 50 -1.73 7.97 -4.01
N GLU A 51 -1.79 9.05 -4.80
CA GLU A 51 -3.02 9.53 -5.41
C GLU A 51 -3.55 8.54 -6.46
N LEU A 52 -2.66 7.97 -7.29
CA LEU A 52 -2.98 6.93 -8.26
C LEU A 52 -3.67 5.75 -7.56
N LEU A 53 -3.07 5.21 -6.50
CA LEU A 53 -3.64 4.09 -5.76
C LEU A 53 -5.00 4.43 -5.12
N ARG A 54 -5.15 5.62 -4.56
CA ARG A 54 -6.42 6.08 -3.98
C ARG A 54 -7.51 6.28 -5.03
N ARG A 55 -7.13 6.70 -6.24
CA ARG A 55 -8.07 6.96 -7.34
C ARG A 55 -8.50 5.68 -8.04
N GLU A 56 -7.56 4.80 -8.37
CA GLU A 56 -7.81 3.57 -9.12
C GLU A 56 -8.35 2.46 -8.23
N PHE A 57 -7.92 2.41 -6.96
CA PHE A 57 -8.30 1.36 -6.02
C PHE A 57 -8.82 1.90 -4.69
N PRO A 58 -9.85 2.77 -4.68
CA PRO A 58 -10.38 3.37 -3.46
C PRO A 58 -10.92 2.32 -2.48
N ALA A 59 -11.44 1.19 -2.99
CA ALA A 59 -11.94 0.10 -2.16
C ALA A 59 -10.83 -0.73 -1.50
N LEU A 60 -9.60 -0.72 -2.05
CA LEU A 60 -8.44 -1.41 -1.47
C LEU A 60 -7.66 -0.51 -0.53
N VAL A 61 -7.70 0.80 -0.78
CA VAL A 61 -7.01 1.84 -0.02
C VAL A 61 -7.99 2.53 0.92
N GLY A 62 -8.16 1.98 2.12
CA GLY A 62 -9.14 2.51 3.08
C GLY A 62 -9.32 1.73 4.37
N GLY A 63 -8.56 0.66 4.59
CA GLY A 63 -8.58 -0.02 5.87
C GLY A 63 -8.01 0.91 6.95
N ALA A 64 -8.74 1.11 8.06
CA ALA A 64 -8.29 1.93 9.19
C ALA A 64 -6.85 1.56 9.60
N ALA A 65 -5.89 2.48 9.45
CA ALA A 65 -4.49 2.19 9.76
C ALA A 65 -4.37 1.74 11.22
N ARG A 66 -3.91 0.51 11.45
CA ARG A 66 -3.58 0.02 12.80
C ARG A 66 -2.25 0.56 13.31
N TYR A 67 -1.40 1.06 12.41
CA TYR A 67 -0.08 1.60 12.71
C TYR A 67 0.03 3.02 12.14
N ASP A 68 0.07 4.01 13.02
CA ASP A 68 0.23 5.44 12.74
C ASP A 68 1.71 5.85 12.85
N GLY A 69 2.58 5.21 12.07
CA GLY A 69 3.92 5.74 11.78
C GLY A 69 4.95 5.84 12.93
N GLY A 70 4.61 5.52 14.18
CA GLY A 70 5.53 5.66 15.32
C GLY A 70 6.28 4.39 15.74
N SER A 71 5.74 3.20 15.48
CA SER A 71 6.38 1.94 15.87
C SER A 71 5.96 0.83 14.93
N PHE A 72 6.88 0.44 14.05
CA PHE A 72 6.84 -0.86 13.41
C PHE A 72 7.82 -1.78 14.17
N PRO A 73 7.42 -3.01 14.52
CA PRO A 73 8.36 -3.99 15.06
C PRO A 73 9.30 -4.41 13.92
N TRP A 74 10.59 -4.16 14.11
CA TRP A 74 11.68 -4.62 13.25
C TRP A 74 12.17 -6.00 13.67
#